data_AF-A0A9E1QYN9-F1
#
_entry.id   AF-A0A9E1QYN9-F1
#
_cell.length_a   1.000
_cell.length_b   1.000
_cell.length_c   1.000
_cell.angle_alpha   90.00
_cell.angle_beta   90.00
_cell.angle_gamma   90.00
#
_symmetry.space_group_name_H-M   'P 1'
#
loop_
_entity.id
_entity.type
_entity.pdbx_description
1 polymer ?
#
loop_
_entity_poly.entity_id
_entity_poly.type
_entity_poly.pdbx_seq_one_letter_code
_entity_poly.pdbx_strand_id
1 'polypeptide(L)'
;YLGFAGLLGALIGAQIAIDIEGDLFNKILAVIMIIVVLLIVFKPDIDYKNLSDRLTGKYLFISMIAFFFIGIYGGFINAGIGFVIMLFLHYYNRLDLVKVNATKVVIVLIYTTGAIVTFALADKINWVYGLFLASGNFLGGWTSSRWSVKKGEKTIKFFLLIMVLLMSVKLWFFSN
;
A
#
# COMPACT_ATOMS: atom_id res chain seq x y z
N TYR A 1 5.16 4.78 -16.62
CA TYR A 1 6.55 4.47 -16.22
C TYR A 1 6.63 3.77 -14.87
N LEU A 2 6.44 4.47 -13.75
CA LEU A 2 6.58 3.87 -12.40
C LEU A 2 5.61 2.70 -12.16
N GLY A 3 4.35 2.84 -12.58
CA GLY A 3 3.38 1.75 -12.49
C GLY A 3 3.75 0.52 -13.33
N PHE A 4 4.41 0.70 -14.47
CA PHE A 4 4.86 -0.42 -15.31
C PHE A 4 6.08 -1.13 -14.70
N ALA A 5 7.04 -0.37 -14.15
CA ALA A 5 8.14 -0.96 -13.39
C ALA A 5 7.61 -1.74 -12.17
N GLY A 6 6.64 -1.16 -11.45
CA GLY A 6 5.97 -1.83 -10.33
C GLY A 6 5.18 -3.07 -10.75
N LEU A 7 4.53 -3.07 -11.92
CA LEU A 7 3.86 -4.25 -12.49
C LEU A 7 4.85 -5.40 -12.67
N LEU A 8 5.97 -5.16 -13.37
CA LEU A 8 6.99 -6.19 -13.59
C LEU A 8 7.52 -6.75 -12.27
N GLY A 9 7.76 -5.87 -11.30
CA GLY A 9 8.14 -6.29 -9.96
C GLY A 9 7.05 -7.14 -9.29
N ALA A 10 5.79 -6.72 -9.35
CA ALA A 10 4.68 -7.42 -8.71
C ALA A 10 4.42 -8.81 -9.29
N LEU A 11 4.64 -9.01 -10.59
CA LEU A 11 4.56 -10.35 -11.19
C LEU A 11 5.58 -11.30 -10.55
N ILE A 12 6.82 -10.84 -10.39
CA ILE A 12 7.89 -11.61 -9.73
C ILE A 12 7.58 -11.81 -8.25
N GLY A 13 7.16 -10.76 -7.56
CA GLY A 13 6.80 -10.82 -6.14
C GLY A 13 5.66 -11.77 -5.85
N ALA A 14 4.62 -11.78 -6.68
CA ALA A 14 3.50 -12.70 -6.57
C ALA A 14 3.95 -14.15 -6.83
N GLN A 15 4.83 -14.39 -7.81
CA GLN A 15 5.39 -15.71 -8.05
C GLN A 15 6.18 -16.21 -6.82
N ILE A 16 7.04 -15.37 -6.24
CA ILE A 16 7.77 -15.69 -5.01
C ILE A 16 6.82 -16.04 -3.86
N ALA A 17 5.67 -15.36 -3.76
CA ALA A 17 4.66 -15.67 -2.73
C ALA A 17 4.02 -17.04 -2.90
N ILE A 18 3.85 -17.49 -4.15
CA ILE A 18 3.26 -18.80 -4.46
C ILE A 18 4.23 -19.94 -4.13
N ASP A 19 5.52 -19.72 -4.34
CA ASP A 19 6.56 -20.76 -4.23
C ASP A 19 7.13 -20.93 -2.80
N ILE A 20 6.89 -19.98 -1.89
CA ILE A 20 7.42 -20.01 -0.52
C ILE A 20 6.51 -20.82 0.43
N GLU A 21 7.11 -21.64 1.29
CA GLU A 21 6.42 -22.36 2.37
C GLU A 21 5.90 -21.41 3.48
N GLY A 22 4.74 -21.75 4.06
CA GLY A 22 4.01 -20.87 4.98
C GLY A 22 4.79 -20.38 6.21
N ASP A 23 5.65 -21.22 6.80
CA ASP A 23 6.47 -20.82 7.97
C ASP A 23 7.53 -19.80 7.60
N LEU A 24 8.18 -19.95 6.44
CA LEU A 24 9.14 -18.99 5.94
C LEU A 24 8.45 -17.69 5.52
N PHE A 25 7.27 -17.78 4.89
CA PHE A 25 6.45 -16.64 4.54
C PHE A 25 6.12 -15.78 5.76
N ASN A 26 5.65 -16.40 6.85
CA ASN A 26 5.30 -15.71 8.08
C ASN A 26 6.50 -14.98 8.71
N LYS A 27 7.69 -15.61 8.71
CA LYS A 27 8.92 -14.97 9.20
C LYS A 27 9.32 -13.77 8.35
N ILE A 28 9.30 -13.91 7.03
CA ILE A 28 9.62 -12.81 6.10
C ILE A 28 8.62 -11.66 6.29
N LEU A 29 7.33 -11.97 6.37
CA LEU A 29 6.27 -11.00 6.60
C LEU A 29 6.51 -10.22 7.89
N ALA A 30 6.81 -10.91 9.00
CA ALA A 30 7.08 -10.27 10.28
C ALA A 30 8.24 -9.26 10.21
N VAL A 31 9.36 -9.66 9.60
CA VAL A 31 10.53 -8.78 9.42
C VAL A 31 10.18 -7.55 8.59
N ILE A 32 9.46 -7.74 7.48
CA ILE A 32 9.08 -6.61 6.62
C ILE A 32 8.11 -5.66 7.33
N MET A 33 7.16 -6.19 8.10
CA MET A 33 6.22 -5.37 8.87
C MET A 33 6.94 -4.49 9.89
N ILE A 34 7.97 -5.00 10.56
CA ILE A 34 8.81 -4.19 11.47
C ILE A 34 9.47 -3.04 10.70
N ILE A 35 10.07 -3.33 9.54
CA ILE A 35 10.71 -2.31 8.70
C ILE A 35 9.70 -1.24 8.27
N VAL A 36 8.51 -1.64 7.83
CA VAL A 36 7.46 -0.71 7.42
C VAL A 36 7.00 0.18 8.58
N VAL A 37 6.83 -0.40 9.77
CA VAL A 37 6.47 0.38 10.97
C VAL A 37 7.56 1.40 11.30
N LEU A 38 8.84 1.00 11.28
CA LEU A 38 9.95 1.92 11.50
C LEU A 38 9.95 3.06 10.47
N LEU A 39 9.74 2.75 9.19
CA LEU A 39 9.65 3.76 8.13
C LEU A 39 8.49 4.75 8.34
N ILE A 40 7.34 4.29 8.85
CA ILE A 40 6.19 5.13 9.15
C ILE A 40 6.46 6.05 10.36
N VAL A 41 7.07 5.50 11.42
CA VAL A 41 7.34 6.22 12.67
C VAL A 41 8.44 7.26 12.48
N PHE A 42 9.52 6.92 11.78
CA PHE A 42 10.66 7.81 11.56
C PHE A 42 10.51 8.71 10.33
N LYS A 43 9.29 8.91 9.82
CA LYS A 43 9.05 9.77 8.66
C LYS A 43 9.42 11.23 9.01
N PRO A 44 10.34 11.89 8.29
CA PRO A 44 10.68 13.29 8.56
C PRO A 44 9.62 14.24 8.01
N ASP A 45 8.98 15.08 8.82
CA ASP A 45 7.98 16.04 8.29
C ASP A 45 8.70 17.18 7.53
N ILE A 46 8.61 17.18 6.19
CA ILE A 46 9.29 18.16 5.33
C ILE A 46 8.27 18.78 4.37
N ASP A 47 8.08 20.10 4.46
CA ASP A 47 7.21 20.83 3.55
C ASP A 47 7.94 21.14 2.23
N TYR A 48 7.51 20.50 1.15
CA TYR A 48 8.07 20.64 -0.19
C TYR A 48 7.30 21.61 -1.09
N LYS A 49 6.35 22.41 -0.56
CA LYS A 49 5.48 23.31 -1.35
C LYS A 49 6.19 24.25 -2.35
N ASN A 50 7.49 24.51 -2.17
CA ASN A 50 8.28 25.43 -3.01
C ASN A 50 9.48 24.79 -3.73
N LEU A 51 9.61 23.46 -3.72
CA LEU A 51 10.72 22.76 -4.39
C LEU A 51 10.27 22.14 -5.71
N SER A 52 11.15 22.12 -6.71
CA SER A 52 10.85 21.51 -8.00
C SER A 52 10.73 19.98 -7.90
N ASP A 53 9.69 19.45 -8.55
CA ASP A 53 9.43 18.01 -8.65
C ASP A 53 10.61 17.29 -9.33
N ARG A 54 11.07 16.18 -8.74
CA ARG A 54 12.17 15.36 -9.28
C ARG A 54 11.62 14.19 -10.09
N LEU A 55 11.17 14.49 -11.31
CA LEU A 55 10.51 13.51 -12.20
C LEU A 55 11.27 13.18 -13.48
N THR A 56 12.44 13.78 -13.71
CA THR A 56 13.20 13.64 -14.97
C THR A 56 14.65 13.21 -14.75
N GLY A 57 15.27 12.69 -15.81
CA GLY A 57 16.68 12.28 -15.83
C GLY A 57 17.00 11.17 -14.82
N LYS A 58 18.10 11.34 -14.08
CA LYS A 58 18.59 10.36 -13.10
C LYS A 58 17.55 10.01 -12.01
N TYR A 59 16.71 10.96 -11.63
CA TYR A 59 15.70 10.75 -10.58
C TYR A 59 14.59 9.82 -11.07
N LEU A 60 14.17 9.93 -12.33
CA LEU A 60 13.19 9.04 -12.92
C LEU A 60 13.70 7.59 -13.00
N PHE A 61 14.97 7.43 -13.41
CA PHE A 61 15.58 6.10 -13.52
C PHE A 61 15.68 5.41 -12.15
N ILE A 62 16.16 6.13 -11.13
CA ILE A 62 16.20 5.61 -9.75
C ILE A 62 14.79 5.29 -9.24
N SER A 63 13.81 6.15 -9.56
CA SER A 63 12.41 5.88 -9.22
C SER A 63 11.90 4.62 -9.90
N MET A 64 12.19 4.37 -11.18
CA MET A 64 11.78 3.13 -11.86
C MET A 64 12.35 1.89 -11.16
N ILE A 65 13.65 1.91 -10.80
CA ILE A 65 14.28 0.80 -10.09
C ILE A 65 13.64 0.61 -8.70
N ALA A 66 13.46 1.69 -7.94
CA ALA A 66 12.81 1.62 -6.63
C ALA A 66 11.38 1.07 -6.74
N PHE A 67 10.60 1.55 -7.71
CA PHE A 67 9.23 1.08 -7.93
C PHE A 67 9.16 -0.36 -8.41
N PHE A 68 10.18 -0.87 -9.09
CA PHE A 68 10.29 -2.30 -9.38
C PHE A 68 10.40 -3.12 -8.08
N PHE A 69 11.31 -2.77 -7.16
CA PHE A 69 11.43 -3.46 -5.87
C PHE A 69 10.20 -3.27 -4.96
N ILE A 70 9.63 -2.06 -4.93
CA ILE A 70 8.36 -1.80 -4.24
C ILE A 70 7.25 -2.66 -4.86
N GLY A 71 7.26 -2.83 -6.18
CA GLY A 71 6.37 -3.74 -6.90
C GLY A 71 6.52 -5.19 -6.45
N ILE A 72 7.75 -5.71 -6.34
CA ILE A 72 8.02 -7.06 -5.80
C ILE A 72 7.39 -7.21 -4.42
N TYR A 73 7.65 -6.28 -3.51
CA TYR A 73 7.05 -6.29 -2.18
C TYR A 73 5.51 -6.23 -2.23
N GLY A 74 4.97 -5.41 -3.15
CA GLY A 74 3.54 -5.22 -3.37
C GLY A 74 2.83 -6.44 -3.91
N GLY A 75 3.46 -7.18 -4.82
CA GLY A 75 2.95 -8.45 -5.34
C GLY A 75 3.07 -9.58 -4.32
N PHE A 76 4.08 -9.52 -3.44
CA PHE A 76 4.33 -10.56 -2.44
C PHE A 76 3.37 -10.49 -1.24
N ILE A 77 3.28 -9.34 -0.54
CA ILE A 77 2.47 -9.20 0.70
C ILE A 77 1.39 -8.12 0.57
N ASN A 78 1.62 -7.04 -0.18
CA ASN A 78 0.70 -5.91 -0.33
C ASN A 78 0.24 -5.22 0.99
N ALA A 79 0.95 -5.42 2.11
CA ALA A 79 0.63 -4.79 3.39
C ALA A 79 1.42 -3.48 3.55
N GLY A 80 0.78 -2.39 3.96
CA GLY A 80 1.48 -1.12 4.27
C GLY A 80 2.21 -0.43 3.09
N ILE A 81 2.23 -1.03 1.90
CA ILE A 81 2.92 -0.54 0.71
C ILE A 81 2.44 0.84 0.27
N GLY A 82 1.18 1.17 0.55
CA GLY A 82 0.65 2.50 0.29
C GLY A 82 1.45 3.60 1.00
N PHE A 83 1.90 3.33 2.24
CA PHE A 83 2.77 4.26 2.96
C PHE A 83 4.17 4.28 2.36
N VAL A 84 4.74 3.13 2.02
CA VAL A 84 6.07 3.04 1.37
C VAL A 84 6.11 3.87 0.08
N ILE A 85 5.10 3.73 -0.78
CA ILE A 85 4.96 4.53 -2.01
C ILE A 85 4.84 6.02 -1.69
N MET A 86 4.04 6.37 -0.68
CA MET A 86 3.89 7.78 -0.26
C MET A 86 5.21 8.37 0.23
N LEU A 87 5.92 7.67 1.12
CA LEU A 87 7.21 8.10 1.65
C LEU A 87 8.22 8.28 0.50
N PHE A 88 8.32 7.32 -0.41
CA PHE A 88 9.24 7.42 -1.54
C PHE A 88 8.92 8.61 -2.45
N LEU A 89 7.66 8.74 -2.90
CA LEU A 89 7.28 9.85 -3.79
C LEU A 89 7.40 11.21 -3.12
N HIS A 90 7.08 11.31 -1.83
CA HIS A 90 7.14 12.56 -1.10
C HIS A 90 8.59 12.99 -0.84
N TYR A 91 9.45 12.10 -0.32
CA TYR A 91 10.83 12.47 0.02
C TYR A 91 11.78 12.49 -1.17
N TYR A 92 11.69 11.49 -2.05
CA TYR A 92 12.63 11.34 -3.14
C TYR A 92 12.22 12.18 -4.36
N ASN A 93 10.95 12.05 -4.78
CA ASN A 93 10.42 12.78 -5.94
C ASN A 93 9.92 14.20 -5.59
N ARG A 94 9.86 14.55 -4.30
CA ARG A 94 9.45 15.88 -3.80
C ARG A 94 8.03 16.26 -4.21
N LEU A 95 7.17 15.26 -4.40
CA LEU A 95 5.79 15.51 -4.77
C LEU A 95 5.00 15.97 -3.54
N ASP A 96 4.14 16.96 -3.73
CA ASP A 96 3.15 17.34 -2.73
C ASP A 96 2.20 16.16 -2.42
N LEU A 97 1.71 16.08 -1.19
CA LEU A 97 0.88 14.98 -0.68
C LEU A 97 -0.34 14.70 -1.55
N VAL A 98 -0.92 15.73 -2.17
CA VAL A 98 -2.03 15.58 -3.12
C VAL A 98 -1.60 14.80 -4.37
N LYS A 99 -0.49 15.20 -5.00
CA LYS A 99 0.09 14.54 -6.18
C LYS A 99 0.56 13.12 -5.84
N VAL A 100 1.18 12.95 -4.67
CA VAL A 100 1.61 11.64 -4.14
C VAL A 100 0.42 10.70 -4.05
N ASN A 101 -0.68 11.13 -3.42
CA ASN A 101 -1.84 10.27 -3.21
C ASN A 101 -2.49 9.88 -4.55
N ALA A 102 -2.63 10.84 -5.48
CA ALA A 102 -3.15 10.55 -6.82
C ALA A 102 -2.27 9.54 -7.57
N THR A 103 -0.95 9.76 -7.58
CA THR A 103 0.01 8.89 -8.27
C THR A 103 0.06 7.49 -7.64
N LYS A 104 0.04 7.42 -6.30
CA LYS A 104 0.01 6.16 -5.53
C LYS A 104 -1.17 5.30 -5.96
N VAL A 105 -2.39 5.85 -5.99
CA VAL A 105 -3.59 5.07 -6.32
C VAL A 105 -3.48 4.45 -7.71
N VAL A 106 -2.98 5.19 -8.69
CA VAL A 106 -2.77 4.68 -10.06
C VAL A 106 -1.72 3.57 -10.07
N ILE A 107 -0.59 3.75 -9.39
CA ILE A 107 0.48 2.73 -9.32
C ILE A 107 -0.04 1.46 -8.65
N VAL A 108 -0.75 1.61 -7.53
CA VAL A 108 -1.33 0.49 -6.77
C VAL A 108 -2.32 -0.29 -7.63
N LEU A 109 -3.18 0.40 -8.37
CA LEU A 109 -4.12 -0.23 -9.29
C LEU A 109 -3.41 -1.07 -10.36
N ILE A 110 -2.36 -0.52 -10.98
CA ILE A 110 -1.62 -1.21 -12.05
C ILE A 110 -0.93 -2.48 -11.51
N TYR A 111 -0.09 -2.37 -10.47
CA TYR A 111 0.66 -3.56 -10.02
C TYR A 111 -0.24 -4.59 -9.33
N THR A 112 -1.29 -4.16 -8.62
CA THR A 112 -2.23 -5.09 -7.96
C THR A 112 -3.01 -5.89 -9.00
N THR A 113 -3.33 -5.30 -10.16
CA THR A 113 -3.92 -6.05 -11.28
C THR A 113 -2.98 -7.16 -11.74
N GLY A 114 -1.68 -6.87 -11.87
CA GLY A 114 -0.67 -7.89 -12.18
C GLY A 114 -0.60 -9.01 -11.13
N ALA A 115 -0.57 -8.64 -9.85
CA ALA A 115 -0.56 -9.62 -8.76
C ALA A 115 -1.81 -10.53 -8.78
N ILE A 116 -3.01 -9.95 -8.93
CA ILE A 116 -4.26 -10.71 -9.04
C ILE A 116 -4.21 -11.69 -10.21
N VAL A 117 -3.71 -11.26 -11.37
CA VAL A 117 -3.57 -12.16 -12.53
C VAL A 117 -2.63 -13.32 -12.21
N THR A 118 -1.46 -13.07 -11.61
CA THR A 118 -0.52 -14.14 -11.24
C THR A 118 -1.12 -15.12 -10.23
N PHE A 119 -1.76 -14.63 -9.17
CA PHE A 119 -2.40 -15.50 -8.18
C PHE A 119 -3.61 -16.26 -8.75
N ALA A 120 -4.35 -15.67 -9.70
CA ALA A 120 -5.46 -16.31 -10.39
C ALA A 120 -4.98 -17.47 -11.26
N LEU A 121 -3.88 -17.27 -12.01
CA LEU A 121 -3.28 -18.30 -12.86
C LEU A 121 -2.70 -19.48 -12.06
N ALA A 122 -2.34 -19.25 -10.80
CA ALA A 122 -1.82 -20.29 -9.90
C ALA A 122 -2.92 -20.98 -9.06
N ASP A 123 -4.21 -20.72 -9.33
CA ASP A 123 -5.35 -21.24 -8.58
C ASP A 123 -5.27 -21.00 -7.05
N LYS A 124 -4.58 -19.92 -6.64
CA LYS A 124 -4.41 -19.54 -5.22
C LYS A 124 -5.45 -18.52 -4.74
N ILE A 125 -6.41 -18.14 -5.59
CA ILE A 125 -7.45 -17.17 -5.24
C ILE A 125 -8.74 -17.88 -4.84
N ASN A 126 -9.17 -17.65 -3.59
CA ASN A 126 -10.56 -17.91 -3.22
C ASN A 126 -11.44 -16.74 -3.67
N TRP A 127 -12.12 -16.91 -4.79
CA TRP A 127 -12.94 -15.88 -5.42
C TRP A 127 -14.10 -15.39 -4.53
N VAL A 128 -14.66 -16.25 -3.69
CA VAL A 128 -15.77 -15.88 -2.80
C VAL A 128 -15.26 -14.87 -1.76
N TYR A 129 -14.23 -15.23 -0.99
CA TYR A 129 -13.66 -14.31 0.00
C TYR A 129 -13.06 -13.06 -0.67
N GLY A 130 -12.40 -13.22 -1.82
CA GLY A 130 -11.83 -12.13 -2.59
C GLY A 130 -12.89 -11.09 -3.00
N LEU A 131 -14.04 -11.53 -3.52
CA LEU A 131 -15.12 -10.62 -3.93
C LEU A 131 -15.76 -9.89 -2.75
N PHE A 132 -15.99 -10.58 -1.62
CA PHE A 132 -16.51 -9.92 -0.41
C PHE A 132 -15.54 -8.87 0.13
N LEU A 133 -14.24 -9.20 0.19
CA LEU A 133 -13.20 -8.26 0.61
C LEU A 133 -13.07 -7.08 -0.36
N ALA A 134 -13.08 -7.33 -1.67
CA ALA A 134 -13.00 -6.28 -2.69
C ALA A 134 -14.21 -5.34 -2.60
N SER A 135 -15.42 -5.89 -2.49
CA SER A 135 -16.66 -5.11 -2.37
C SER A 135 -16.67 -4.26 -1.09
N GLY A 136 -16.26 -4.85 0.04
CA GLY A 136 -16.14 -4.14 1.31
C GLY A 136 -15.11 -2.99 1.25
N ASN A 137 -13.94 -3.25 0.68
CA ASN A 137 -12.91 -2.22 0.48
C ASN A 137 -13.39 -1.09 -0.45
N PHE A 138 -14.06 -1.44 -1.55
CA PHE A 138 -14.60 -0.48 -2.50
C PHE A 138 -15.67 0.42 -1.85
N LEU A 139 -16.68 -0.17 -1.22
CA LEU A 139 -17.75 0.56 -0.56
C LEU A 139 -17.22 1.43 0.59
N GLY A 140 -16.34 0.87 1.43
CA GLY A 140 -15.72 1.61 2.54
C GLY A 140 -14.87 2.78 2.06
N GLY A 141 -14.03 2.58 1.04
CA GLY A 141 -13.20 3.63 0.45
C GLY A 141 -14.03 4.74 -0.20
N TRP A 142 -15.06 4.36 -0.96
CA TRP A 142 -15.94 5.30 -1.65
C TRP A 142 -16.75 6.18 -0.71
N THR A 143 -17.37 5.56 0.30
CA THR A 143 -18.17 6.27 1.31
C THR A 143 -17.31 7.14 2.21
N SER A 144 -16.18 6.63 2.71
CA SER A 144 -15.27 7.36 3.60
C SER A 144 -14.59 8.55 2.90
N SER A 145 -14.18 8.40 1.63
CA SER A 145 -13.57 9.49 0.86
C SER A 145 -14.53 10.68 0.70
N ARG A 146 -15.77 10.43 0.27
CA ARG A 146 -16.78 11.49 0.07
C ARG A 146 -17.27 12.10 1.38
N TRP A 147 -17.35 11.29 2.42
CA TRP A 147 -17.79 11.75 3.74
C TRP A 147 -16.72 12.58 4.46
N SER A 148 -15.44 12.19 4.34
CA SER A 148 -14.30 12.91 4.94
C SER A 148 -14.17 14.34 4.42
N VAL A 149 -14.45 14.54 3.12
CA VAL A 149 -14.41 15.88 2.50
C VAL A 149 -15.54 16.79 3.02
N LYS A 150 -16.67 16.23 3.45
CA LYS A 150 -17.87 17.01 3.85
C LYS A 150 -17.95 17.37 5.34
N LYS A 151 -17.37 16.58 6.26
CA LYS A 151 -17.63 16.71 7.71
C LYS A 151 -16.50 17.34 8.57
N GLY A 152 -15.34 17.62 8.00
CA GLY A 152 -14.22 18.25 8.71
C GLY A 152 -13.46 17.30 9.67
N GLU A 153 -12.27 17.74 10.09
CA GLU A 153 -11.26 16.91 10.79
C GLU A 153 -11.75 16.31 12.12
N LYS A 154 -12.59 17.03 12.86
CA LYS A 154 -13.06 16.63 14.20
C LYS A 154 -13.93 15.37 14.16
N THR A 155 -14.76 15.22 13.12
CA THR A 155 -15.60 14.03 12.94
C THR A 155 -14.76 12.80 12.55
N ILE A 156 -13.71 13.00 11.75
CA ILE A 156 -12.78 11.93 11.37
C ILE A 156 -12.07 11.38 12.61
N LYS A 157 -11.53 12.26 13.46
CA LYS A 157 -10.88 11.87 14.73
C LYS A 157 -11.80 11.08 15.65
N PHE A 158 -13.06 11.50 15.78
CA PHE A 158 -14.06 10.80 16.59
C PHE A 158 -14.35 9.38 16.08
N PHE A 159 -14.56 9.23 14.76
CA PHE A 159 -14.79 7.91 14.15
C PHE A 159 -13.59 6.98 14.31
N LEU A 160 -12.39 7.53 14.15
CA LEU A 160 -11.14 6.79 14.30
C LEU A 160 -10.99 6.27 15.74
N LEU A 161 -11.32 7.09 16.73
CA LEU A 161 -11.29 6.72 18.15
C LEU A 161 -12.28 5.59 18.47
N ILE A 162 -13.50 5.65 17.91
CA ILE A 162 -14.49 4.56 18.04
C ILE A 162 -13.96 3.27 17.42
N MET A 163 -13.39 3.33 16.21
CA MET A 163 -12.88 2.14 15.52
C MET A 163 -11.73 1.49 16.27
N VAL A 164 -10.81 2.29 16.82
CA VAL A 164 -9.71 1.79 17.65
C VAL A 164 -10.25 1.09 18.91
N LEU A 165 -11.21 1.71 19.62
CA LEU A 165 -11.84 1.09 20.79
C LEU A 165 -12.52 -0.25 20.45
N LEU A 166 -13.29 -0.29 19.36
CA LEU A 166 -13.93 -1.52 18.91
C LEU A 166 -12.92 -2.60 18.55
N MET A 167 -11.83 -2.25 17.87
CA MET A 167 -10.77 -3.21 17.55
C MET A 167 -10.06 -3.71 18.80
N SER A 168 -9.74 -2.84 19.75
CA SER A 168 -9.12 -3.22 21.02
C SER A 168 -10.01 -4.19 21.81
N VAL A 169 -11.31 -3.91 21.91
CA VAL A 169 -12.28 -4.79 22.58
C VAL A 169 -12.37 -6.14 21.85
N LYS A 170 -12.50 -6.13 20.51
CA LYS A 170 -12.57 -7.37 19.74
C LYS A 170 -11.31 -8.22 19.95
N LEU A 171 -10.12 -7.62 19.88
CA LEU A 171 -8.86 -8.35 20.05
C LEU A 171 -8.76 -8.97 21.45
N TRP A 172 -9.26 -8.30 22.48
CA TRP A 172 -9.25 -8.81 23.85
C TRP A 172 -10.21 -9.99 24.07
N PHE A 173 -11.42 -9.92 23.49
CA PHE A 173 -12.47 -10.91 23.76
C PHE A 173 -12.52 -12.09 22.77
N PHE A 174 -12.07 -11.90 21.53
CA PHE A 174 -12.16 -12.90 20.46
C PHE A 174 -10.80 -13.49 20.06
N SER A 175 -9.74 -13.26 20.84
CA SER A 175 -8.42 -13.88 20.65
C SER A 175 -8.26 -15.23 21.38
N ASN A 176 -9.35 -15.83 21.88
CA ASN A 176 -9.38 -17.18 22.46
C ASN A 176 -9.85 -18.22 21.44
#